data_AF-A0A960LLC5-F1
#
_entry.id   AF-A0A960LLC5-F1
#
_cell.length_a   1.000
_cell.length_b   1.000
_cell.length_c   1.000
_cell.angle_alpha   90.00
_cell.angle_beta   90.00
_cell.angle_gamma   90.00
#
_symmetry.space_group_name_H-M   'P 1'
#
loop_
_entity.id
_entity.type
_entity.pdbx_description
1 polymer ?
#
loop_
_entity_poly.entity_id
_entity_poly.type
_entity_poly.pdbx_seq_one_letter_code
_entity_poly.pdbx_strand_id
1 'polypeptide(L)'
;LDHFDAVLLYANHATIEPAHWENLKAFIEHGGGFVPVHCASWCFSNIPEFDQVVGGRFAHHKTAIFRPKTIAPDHAAIKNVPEFEAWDETYVHKNHNPNGRTVLQVREVAEADDNITEPEPWTWVREQGKGRVFYTASGHDERVWSLPEFSELLKRGILWSIGDERRTHYETFLKERTPLTYEKRDNIPNYENRPEPLPWQFPLSAEDSMKYTQAPAEFRLELFAAEPDIVNPITLAWDERGRLWVAETVDYPNDVRDGSGNDTIKILEDTDGDGRCD
;
A
#
# COMPACT_ATOMS: atom_id res chain seq x y z
N LEU A 1 -9.69 14.75 -1.97
CA LEU A 1 -8.71 13.73 -1.47
C LEU A 1 -9.12 13.23 -0.09
N ASP A 2 -10.37 13.48 0.29
CA ASP A 2 -10.78 13.58 1.69
C ASP A 2 -11.01 12.21 2.34
N HIS A 3 -11.05 11.15 1.51
CA HIS A 3 -11.15 9.76 1.92
C HIS A 3 -9.78 9.08 2.12
N PHE A 4 -8.67 9.77 1.87
CA PHE A 4 -7.33 9.20 1.91
C PHE A 4 -6.49 9.87 3.00
N ASP A 5 -5.71 9.08 3.75
CA ASP A 5 -4.75 9.61 4.72
C ASP A 5 -3.44 10.08 4.05
N ALA A 6 -3.09 9.51 2.90
CA ALA A 6 -1.92 9.90 2.12
C ALA A 6 -2.10 9.71 0.61
N VAL A 7 -1.32 10.46 -0.17
CA VAL A 7 -1.17 10.31 -1.62
C VAL A 7 0.28 9.90 -1.92
N LEU A 8 0.46 8.72 -2.52
CA LEU A 8 1.73 8.31 -3.11
C LEU A 8 1.75 8.72 -4.58
N LEU A 9 2.80 9.42 -4.99
CA LEU A 9 3.01 9.82 -6.39
C LEU A 9 4.22 9.08 -6.93
N TYR A 10 3.98 8.18 -7.87
CA TYR A 10 4.99 7.56 -8.72
C TYR A 10 4.58 7.77 -10.17
N ALA A 11 5.02 8.90 -10.74
CA ALA A 11 4.60 9.35 -12.05
C ALA A 11 5.65 10.29 -12.64
N ASN A 12 5.56 10.50 -13.95
CA ASN A 12 6.47 11.36 -14.72
C ASN A 12 5.67 12.32 -15.63
N HIS A 13 4.85 13.18 -15.02
CA HIS A 13 3.94 14.09 -15.72
C HIS A 13 4.48 15.52 -15.75
N ALA A 14 4.62 16.10 -16.93
CA ALA A 14 5.16 17.46 -17.09
C ALA A 14 4.25 18.55 -16.49
N THR A 15 2.93 18.35 -16.54
CA THR A 15 1.95 19.36 -16.14
C THR A 15 0.87 18.80 -15.22
N ILE A 16 0.38 19.66 -14.33
CA ILE A 16 -0.84 19.46 -13.55
C ILE A 16 -1.78 20.65 -13.78
N GLU A 17 -3.09 20.41 -13.79
CA GLU A 17 -4.08 21.48 -13.80
C GLU A 17 -4.00 22.28 -12.49
N PRO A 18 -4.09 23.63 -12.52
CA PRO A 18 -3.98 24.44 -11.31
C PRO A 18 -4.95 24.02 -10.20
N ALA A 19 -6.19 23.64 -10.55
CA ALA A 19 -7.18 23.18 -9.56
C ALA A 19 -6.75 21.88 -8.86
N HIS A 20 -6.15 20.93 -9.60
CA HIS A 20 -5.64 19.68 -9.01
C HIS A 20 -4.43 19.94 -8.10
N TRP A 21 -3.56 20.89 -8.47
CA TRP A 21 -2.46 21.31 -7.62
C TRP A 21 -2.95 21.94 -6.32
N GLU A 22 -3.89 22.90 -6.39
CA GLU A 22 -4.45 23.53 -5.19
C GLU A 22 -5.12 22.50 -4.27
N ASN A 23 -5.82 21.50 -4.83
CA ASN A 23 -6.40 20.41 -4.04
C ASN A 23 -5.33 19.55 -3.35
N LEU A 24 -4.25 19.18 -4.05
CA LEU A 24 -3.15 18.42 -3.46
C LEU A 24 -2.44 19.23 -2.38
N LYS A 25 -2.14 20.50 -2.65
CA LYS A 25 -1.49 21.41 -1.70
C LYS A 25 -2.35 21.58 -0.46
N ALA A 26 -3.64 21.86 -0.61
CA ALA A 26 -4.56 22.01 0.53
C ALA A 26 -4.68 20.71 1.34
N PHE A 27 -4.74 19.56 0.68
CA PHE A 27 -4.73 18.25 1.34
C PHE A 27 -3.49 18.09 2.25
N ILE A 28 -2.31 18.39 1.72
CA ILE A 28 -1.05 18.33 2.48
C ILE A 28 -1.08 19.34 3.63
N GLU A 29 -1.38 20.62 3.35
CA GLU A 29 -1.36 21.67 4.36
C GLU A 29 -2.35 21.43 5.52
N HIS A 30 -3.43 20.68 5.26
CA HIS A 30 -4.42 20.29 6.27
C HIS A 30 -4.11 18.98 7.02
N GLY A 31 -2.99 18.31 6.73
CA GLY A 31 -2.53 17.14 7.50
C GLY A 31 -2.41 15.84 6.69
N GLY A 32 -2.77 15.85 5.41
CA GLY A 32 -2.60 14.71 4.53
C GLY A 32 -1.12 14.38 4.30
N GLY A 33 -0.80 13.08 4.22
CA GLY A 33 0.54 12.61 3.87
C GLY A 33 0.82 12.70 2.37
N PHE A 34 2.03 13.08 1.98
CA PHE A 34 2.44 13.05 0.57
C PHE A 34 3.74 12.28 0.39
N VAL A 35 3.72 11.30 -0.51
CA VAL A 35 4.81 10.33 -0.70
C VAL A 35 5.26 10.33 -2.17
N PRO A 36 5.94 11.38 -2.66
CA PRO A 36 6.58 11.36 -3.97
C PRO A 36 7.75 10.37 -3.99
N VAL A 37 7.82 9.54 -5.03
CA VAL A 37 8.86 8.51 -5.19
C VAL A 37 9.60 8.71 -6.51
N HIS A 38 10.93 8.67 -6.46
CA HIS A 38 11.83 8.65 -7.62
C HIS A 38 11.51 9.75 -8.66
N CYS A 39 10.94 9.37 -9.81
CA CYS A 39 10.62 10.25 -10.93
C CYS A 39 9.60 11.34 -10.59
N ALA A 40 8.84 11.18 -9.50
CA ALA A 40 7.89 12.18 -9.04
C ALA A 40 8.55 13.54 -8.75
N SER A 41 9.84 13.56 -8.41
CA SER A 41 10.58 14.82 -8.24
C SER A 41 10.81 15.59 -9.54
N TRP A 42 10.44 15.06 -10.71
CA TRP A 42 10.42 15.79 -12.00
C TRP A 42 9.04 16.34 -12.38
N CYS A 43 7.96 15.87 -11.74
CA CYS A 43 6.59 16.22 -12.10
C CYS A 43 6.25 17.70 -12.01
N PHE A 44 5.31 18.15 -12.86
CA PHE A 44 4.59 19.42 -12.72
C PHE A 44 5.50 20.65 -12.81
N SER A 45 6.35 20.68 -13.83
CA SER A 45 7.27 21.79 -14.10
C SER A 45 6.55 23.13 -14.36
N ASN A 46 5.25 23.11 -14.66
CA ASN A 46 4.41 24.30 -14.75
C ASN A 46 4.07 24.92 -13.38
N ILE A 47 4.38 24.25 -12.26
CA ILE A 47 4.12 24.69 -10.89
C ILE A 47 5.45 24.71 -10.11
N PRO A 48 6.17 25.85 -10.08
CA PRO A 48 7.46 25.96 -9.37
C PRO A 48 7.38 25.66 -7.87
N GLU A 49 6.23 25.89 -7.25
CA GLU A 49 5.98 25.60 -5.83
C GLU A 49 6.03 24.10 -5.51
N PHE A 50 5.82 23.22 -6.50
CA PHE A 50 5.88 21.77 -6.32
C PHE A 50 7.26 21.33 -5.83
N ASP A 51 8.33 21.91 -6.40
CA ASP A 51 9.72 21.69 -5.98
C ASP A 51 9.89 21.91 -4.47
N GLN A 52 9.26 22.98 -3.97
CA GLN A 52 9.37 23.39 -2.58
C GLN A 52 8.59 22.47 -1.65
N VAL A 53 7.46 21.92 -2.11
CA VAL A 53 6.69 20.93 -1.33
C VAL A 53 7.43 19.59 -1.25
N VAL A 54 7.93 19.07 -2.38
CA VAL A 54 8.72 17.83 -2.42
C VAL A 54 10.02 17.96 -1.61
N GLY A 55 10.63 19.15 -1.62
CA GLY A 55 11.89 19.42 -0.93
C GLY A 55 13.12 19.39 -1.85
N GLY A 56 12.91 19.17 -3.14
CA GLY A 56 13.94 19.14 -4.18
C GLY A 56 13.33 18.75 -5.53
N ARG A 57 14.03 19.11 -6.60
CA ARG A 57 13.62 18.88 -7.99
C ARG A 57 14.69 18.08 -8.69
N PHE A 58 14.32 17.05 -9.43
CA PHE A 58 15.27 16.35 -10.30
C PHE A 58 16.03 17.33 -11.22
N ALA A 59 17.34 17.20 -11.33
CA ALA A 59 18.17 17.97 -12.25
C ALA A 59 18.72 17.12 -13.39
N HIS A 60 19.46 16.05 -13.07
CA HIS A 60 20.04 15.10 -14.02
C HIS A 60 20.45 13.82 -13.29
N HIS A 61 20.84 12.77 -14.04
CA HIS A 61 21.35 11.52 -13.47
C HIS A 61 22.42 10.88 -14.37
N LYS A 62 23.16 9.91 -13.80
CA LYS A 62 23.78 8.80 -14.51
C LYS A 62 23.11 7.51 -14.02
N THR A 63 23.80 6.38 -14.01
CA THR A 63 23.31 5.11 -13.46
C THR A 63 24.46 4.37 -12.82
N ALA A 64 24.21 3.70 -11.71
CA ALA A 64 25.22 2.88 -11.04
C ALA A 64 24.56 1.83 -10.16
N ILE A 65 25.35 0.85 -9.72
CA ILE A 65 25.02 0.04 -8.54
C ILE A 65 25.61 0.76 -7.34
N PHE A 66 24.78 1.13 -6.37
CA PHE A 66 25.22 1.82 -5.16
C PHE A 66 24.26 1.56 -4.00
N ARG A 67 24.71 1.95 -2.81
CA ARG A 67 23.96 1.85 -1.55
C ARG A 67 23.83 3.23 -0.92
N PRO A 68 22.62 3.80 -0.84
CA PRO A 68 22.39 5.02 -0.06
C PRO A 68 22.72 4.76 1.42
N LYS A 69 23.51 5.65 2.02
CA LYS A 69 23.90 5.59 3.43
C LYS A 69 22.87 6.28 4.31
N THR A 70 22.45 5.60 5.37
CA THR A 70 21.54 6.14 6.38
C THR A 70 22.29 7.03 7.36
N ILE A 71 21.89 8.30 7.45
CA ILE A 71 22.53 9.31 8.31
C ILE A 71 21.67 9.72 9.51
N ALA A 72 20.38 9.34 9.53
CA ALA A 72 19.46 9.58 10.63
C ALA A 72 18.71 8.29 11.02
N PRO A 73 19.42 7.24 11.51
CA PRO A 73 18.87 5.90 11.70
C PRO A 73 17.74 5.81 12.73
N ASP A 74 17.67 6.75 13.67
CA ASP A 74 16.64 6.78 14.71
C ASP A 74 15.34 7.48 14.29
N HIS A 75 15.32 8.11 13.11
CA HIS A 75 14.14 8.83 12.64
C HIS A 75 12.98 7.87 12.33
N ALA A 76 11.77 8.18 12.79
CA ALA A 76 10.62 7.29 12.70
C ALA A 76 10.25 6.85 11.27
N ALA A 77 10.59 7.66 10.26
CA ALA A 77 10.35 7.35 8.85
C ALA A 77 11.34 6.35 8.22
N ILE A 78 12.43 5.98 8.91
CA ILE A 78 13.43 5.04 8.39
C ILE A 78 13.96 4.05 9.44
N LYS A 79 13.53 4.19 10.69
CA LYS A 79 14.00 3.33 11.78
C LYS A 79 13.80 1.84 11.44
N ASN A 80 14.87 1.06 11.60
CA ASN A 80 14.95 -0.37 11.29
C ASN A 80 14.81 -0.73 9.81
N VAL A 81 14.86 0.23 8.87
CA VAL A 81 14.99 -0.07 7.45
C VAL A 81 16.46 -0.43 7.17
N PRO A 82 16.76 -1.65 6.69
CA PRO A 82 18.12 -1.98 6.28
C PRO A 82 18.54 -1.16 5.06
N GLU A 83 19.81 -0.79 4.98
CA GLU A 83 20.37 -0.26 3.74
C GLU A 83 20.39 -1.36 2.68
N PHE A 84 20.11 -0.98 1.43
CA PHE A 84 20.08 -1.89 0.30
C PHE A 84 20.94 -1.36 -0.84
N GLU A 85 21.50 -2.29 -1.61
CA GLU A 85 22.29 -1.99 -2.80
C GLU A 85 21.50 -2.45 -4.02
N ALA A 86 21.37 -1.56 -5.00
CA ALA A 86 20.68 -1.84 -6.24
C ALA A 86 21.31 -1.05 -7.38
N TRP A 87 21.10 -1.52 -8.61
CA TRP A 87 21.24 -0.63 -9.75
C TRP A 87 20.10 0.39 -9.73
N ASP A 88 20.41 1.68 -9.84
CA ASP A 88 19.43 2.76 -9.91
C ASP A 88 20.01 3.96 -10.69
N GLU A 89 19.17 4.95 -10.99
CA GLU A 89 19.60 6.20 -11.61
C GLU A 89 20.21 7.13 -10.56
N THR A 90 21.45 7.57 -10.77
CA THR A 90 22.21 8.38 -9.81
C THR A 90 21.79 9.85 -9.85
N TYR A 91 20.60 10.13 -9.33
CA TYR A 91 19.98 11.46 -9.35
C TYR A 91 20.85 12.51 -8.67
N VAL A 92 20.79 13.72 -9.22
CA VAL A 92 21.20 14.97 -8.60
C VAL A 92 19.99 15.89 -8.61
N HIS A 93 19.74 16.57 -7.49
CA HIS A 93 18.61 17.47 -7.34
C HIS A 93 19.05 18.94 -7.33
N LYS A 94 18.12 19.80 -7.72
CA LYS A 94 18.20 21.27 -7.65
C LYS A 94 17.02 21.82 -6.87
N ASN A 95 16.98 23.14 -6.69
CA ASN A 95 15.88 23.86 -6.03
C ASN A 95 15.53 23.29 -4.64
N HIS A 96 16.55 22.84 -3.90
CA HIS A 96 16.36 22.28 -2.57
C HIS A 96 15.65 23.25 -1.62
N ASN A 97 14.68 22.72 -0.87
CA ASN A 97 14.02 23.45 0.21
C ASN A 97 14.49 22.89 1.57
N PRO A 98 15.36 23.59 2.30
CA PRO A 98 15.84 23.11 3.60
C PRO A 98 14.81 23.30 4.73
N ASN A 99 13.77 24.13 4.54
CA ASN A 99 12.85 24.49 5.60
C ASN A 99 11.97 23.29 5.99
N GLY A 100 12.07 22.89 7.26
CA GLY A 100 11.33 21.73 7.80
C GLY A 100 11.78 20.40 7.19
N ARG A 101 12.93 20.33 6.53
CA ARG A 101 13.43 19.13 5.85
C ARG A 101 14.51 18.43 6.67
N THR A 102 14.40 17.11 6.82
CA THR A 102 15.43 16.26 7.43
C THR A 102 15.87 15.20 6.42
N VAL A 103 17.17 15.17 6.11
CA VAL A 103 17.76 14.14 5.23
C VAL A 103 17.98 12.87 6.05
N LEU A 104 17.48 11.75 5.53
CA LEU A 104 17.53 10.45 6.17
C LEU A 104 18.61 9.56 5.58
N GLN A 105 18.77 9.64 4.24
CA GLN A 105 19.84 8.94 3.51
C GLN A 105 20.55 9.87 2.55
N VAL A 106 21.82 9.57 2.28
CA VAL A 106 22.64 10.23 1.25
C VAL A 106 23.25 9.20 0.32
N ARG A 107 23.42 9.55 -0.95
CA ARG A 107 24.32 8.84 -1.86
C ARG A 107 25.72 9.43 -1.68
N GLU A 108 26.67 8.62 -1.23
CA GLU A 108 28.06 9.04 -1.09
C GLU A 108 28.72 9.22 -2.47
N VAL A 109 29.76 10.05 -2.52
CA VAL A 109 30.54 10.27 -3.75
C VAL A 109 31.22 8.97 -4.15
N ALA A 110 30.91 8.45 -5.34
CA ALA A 110 31.56 7.27 -5.88
C ALA A 110 33.01 7.58 -6.31
N GLU A 111 33.87 6.57 -6.36
CA GLU A 111 35.24 6.73 -6.90
C GLU A 111 35.25 7.01 -8.42
N ALA A 112 34.15 6.68 -9.12
CA ALA A 112 33.98 6.91 -10.54
C ALA A 112 33.37 8.31 -10.83
N ASP A 113 33.44 8.76 -12.09
CA ASP A 113 32.79 9.99 -12.56
C ASP A 113 31.26 9.88 -12.44
N ASP A 114 30.72 10.25 -11.27
CA ASP A 114 29.30 10.10 -10.89
C ASP A 114 28.61 11.44 -10.63
N ASN A 115 29.11 12.51 -11.28
CA ASN A 115 28.51 13.85 -11.36
C ASN A 115 28.21 14.54 -10.02
N ILE A 116 28.76 14.08 -8.91
CA ILE A 116 28.68 14.71 -7.59
C ILE A 116 30.06 14.86 -6.99
N THR A 117 30.27 15.96 -6.27
CA THR A 117 31.52 16.21 -5.50
C THR A 117 31.29 16.18 -4.00
N GLU A 118 30.03 16.10 -3.57
CA GLU A 118 29.58 16.05 -2.18
C GLU A 118 28.46 15.00 -2.07
N PRO A 119 28.21 14.42 -0.88
CA PRO A 119 27.10 13.48 -0.69
C PRO A 119 25.74 14.08 -1.07
N GLU A 120 25.01 13.39 -1.93
CA GLU A 120 23.72 13.86 -2.46
C GLU A 120 22.57 13.38 -1.55
N PRO A 121 21.66 14.27 -1.08
CA PRO A 121 20.46 13.87 -0.38
C PRO A 121 19.64 12.87 -1.19
N TRP A 122 19.27 11.75 -0.58
CA TRP A 122 18.68 10.63 -1.30
C TRP A 122 17.27 10.30 -0.84
N THR A 123 17.09 10.19 0.47
CA THR A 123 15.78 10.04 1.12
C THR A 123 15.66 11.13 2.16
N TRP A 124 14.54 11.85 2.17
CA TRP A 124 14.29 12.89 3.14
C TRP A 124 12.82 12.98 3.51
N VAL A 125 12.56 13.62 4.64
CA VAL A 125 11.24 14.01 5.07
C VAL A 125 11.14 15.52 5.14
N ARG A 126 9.92 16.05 5.02
CA ARG A 126 9.63 17.46 5.16
C ARG A 126 8.25 17.68 5.78
N GLU A 127 8.11 18.77 6.54
CA GLU A 127 6.80 19.25 7.01
C GLU A 127 6.29 20.40 6.13
N GLN A 128 4.99 20.35 5.78
CA GLN A 128 4.30 21.40 5.00
C GLN A 128 2.93 21.66 5.62
N GLY A 129 2.74 22.84 6.22
CA GLY A 129 1.53 23.10 7.01
C GLY A 129 1.43 22.10 8.16
N LYS A 130 0.32 21.36 8.22
CA LYS A 130 0.14 20.24 9.17
C LYS A 130 0.55 18.88 8.60
N GLY A 131 0.83 18.80 7.30
CA GLY A 131 1.13 17.56 6.60
C GLY A 131 2.61 17.19 6.63
N ARG A 132 2.85 15.93 6.27
CA ARG A 132 4.16 15.30 6.26
C ARG A 132 4.45 14.78 4.86
N VAL A 133 5.61 15.14 4.33
CA VAL A 133 6.09 14.76 3.00
C VAL A 133 7.27 13.82 3.15
N PHE A 134 7.20 12.63 2.57
CA PHE A 134 8.32 11.69 2.48
C PHE A 134 8.76 11.56 1.03
N TYR A 135 10.04 11.73 0.75
CA TYR A 135 10.61 11.51 -0.57
C TYR A 135 11.77 10.52 -0.50
N THR A 136 11.86 9.65 -1.50
CA THR A 136 13.07 8.89 -1.81
C THR A 136 13.37 8.96 -3.29
N ALA A 137 14.65 9.15 -3.64
CA ALA A 137 15.13 9.12 -5.00
C ALA A 137 15.25 7.69 -5.55
N SER A 138 15.23 6.66 -4.68
CA SER A 138 15.23 5.27 -5.15
C SER A 138 13.90 4.85 -5.74
N GLY A 139 13.93 4.02 -6.78
CA GLY A 139 12.73 3.37 -7.32
C GLY A 139 12.56 3.38 -8.83
N HIS A 140 13.64 3.29 -9.61
CA HIS A 140 13.56 3.29 -11.08
C HIS A 140 12.74 2.14 -11.66
N ASP A 141 13.02 0.90 -11.25
CA ASP A 141 12.41 -0.29 -11.85
C ASP A 141 12.36 -1.51 -10.91
N GLU A 142 11.93 -2.65 -11.44
CA GLU A 142 11.70 -3.89 -10.70
C GLU A 142 12.91 -4.35 -9.88
N ARG A 143 14.13 -3.95 -10.23
CA ARG A 143 15.34 -4.30 -9.47
C ARG A 143 15.36 -3.66 -8.10
N VAL A 144 14.78 -2.46 -7.98
CA VAL A 144 14.58 -1.76 -6.70
C VAL A 144 13.25 -2.18 -6.07
N TRP A 145 12.17 -2.20 -6.86
CA TRP A 145 10.81 -2.50 -6.37
C TRP A 145 10.65 -3.93 -5.84
N SER A 146 11.47 -4.88 -6.28
CA SER A 146 11.44 -6.27 -5.78
C SER A 146 12.22 -6.46 -4.48
N LEU A 147 12.92 -5.45 -3.98
CA LEU A 147 13.68 -5.54 -2.74
C LEU A 147 12.76 -5.41 -1.52
N PRO A 148 12.81 -6.35 -0.56
CA PRO A 148 12.03 -6.24 0.67
C PRO A 148 12.42 -5.01 1.50
N GLU A 149 13.68 -4.59 1.46
CA GLU A 149 14.18 -3.39 2.14
C GLU A 149 13.57 -2.11 1.57
N PHE A 150 13.40 -2.02 0.24
CA PHE A 150 12.76 -0.88 -0.39
C PHE A 150 11.25 -0.84 -0.10
N SER A 151 10.59 -2.00 -0.10
CA SER A 151 9.19 -2.12 0.32
C SER A 151 9.00 -1.65 1.78
N GLU A 152 9.93 -2.02 2.67
CA GLU A 152 9.91 -1.57 4.06
C GLU A 152 10.20 -0.05 4.17
N LEU A 153 11.12 0.50 3.36
CA LEU A 153 11.36 1.95 3.29
C LEU A 153 10.08 2.71 2.93
N LEU A 154 9.38 2.30 1.87
CA LEU A 154 8.13 2.94 1.45
C LEU A 154 7.05 2.81 2.52
N LYS A 155 6.90 1.63 3.13
CA LYS A 155 5.96 1.42 4.23
C LYS A 155 6.24 2.35 5.41
N ARG A 156 7.51 2.51 5.82
CA ARG A 156 7.90 3.43 6.91
C ARG A 156 7.64 4.89 6.54
N GLY A 157 7.95 5.28 5.30
CA GLY A 157 7.65 6.60 4.77
C GLY A 157 6.16 6.92 4.77
N ILE A 158 5.32 5.99 4.29
CA ILE A 158 3.86 6.12 4.29
C ILE A 158 3.32 6.24 5.72
N LEU A 159 3.69 5.32 6.62
CA LEU A 159 3.20 5.30 8.00
C LEU A 159 3.65 6.52 8.81
N TRP A 160 4.81 7.09 8.50
CA TRP A 160 5.23 8.37 9.09
C TRP A 160 4.42 9.54 8.54
N SER A 161 4.13 9.54 7.23
CA SER A 161 3.45 10.62 6.52
C SER A 161 1.98 10.80 6.92
N ILE A 162 1.28 9.73 7.29
CA ILE A 162 -0.13 9.77 7.72
C ILE A 162 -0.33 10.33 9.15
N GLY A 163 0.74 10.66 9.87
CA GLY A 163 0.64 11.17 11.24
C GLY A 163 0.57 10.08 12.31
N ASP A 164 0.81 10.47 13.57
CA ASP A 164 0.92 9.52 14.68
C ASP A 164 -0.42 8.88 15.05
N GLU A 165 -1.52 9.64 15.00
CA GLU A 165 -2.86 9.13 15.29
C GLU A 165 -3.27 8.00 14.33
N ARG A 166 -3.17 8.25 13.01
CA ARG A 166 -3.51 7.25 11.98
C ARG A 166 -2.58 6.05 12.02
N ARG A 167 -1.28 6.27 12.24
CA ARG A 167 -0.34 5.18 12.45
C ARG A 167 -0.73 4.32 13.66
N THR A 168 -1.09 4.93 14.79
CA THR A 168 -1.55 4.20 15.98
C THR A 168 -2.83 3.42 15.69
N HIS A 169 -3.82 4.00 15.01
CA HIS A 169 -5.02 3.25 14.61
C HIS A 169 -4.68 2.04 13.72
N TYR A 170 -3.79 2.22 12.74
CA TYR A 170 -3.31 1.12 11.90
C TYR A 170 -2.60 0.03 12.71
N GLU A 171 -1.68 0.39 13.60
CA GLU A 171 -0.94 -0.57 14.44
C GLU A 171 -1.85 -1.31 15.42
N THR A 172 -2.81 -0.62 16.03
CA THR A 172 -3.84 -1.23 16.89
C THR A 172 -4.67 -2.21 16.08
N PHE A 173 -5.16 -1.80 14.91
CA PHE A 173 -5.88 -2.68 13.99
C PHE A 173 -5.05 -3.93 13.64
N LEU A 174 -3.77 -3.79 13.31
CA LEU A 174 -2.91 -4.96 13.04
C LEU A 174 -2.83 -5.93 14.23
N LYS A 175 -2.73 -5.40 15.47
CA LYS A 175 -2.57 -6.21 16.69
C LYS A 175 -3.86 -6.91 17.10
N GLU A 176 -5.01 -6.30 16.81
CA GLU A 176 -6.33 -6.84 17.15
C GLU A 176 -6.84 -7.87 16.13
N ARG A 177 -6.18 -8.01 14.97
CA ARG A 177 -6.53 -9.03 13.97
C ARG A 177 -6.12 -10.42 14.45
N THR A 178 -7.03 -11.38 14.28
CA THR A 178 -6.75 -12.80 14.46
C THR A 178 -5.64 -13.23 13.51
N PRO A 179 -4.50 -13.73 14.01
CA PRO A 179 -3.36 -14.06 13.16
C PRO A 179 -3.68 -15.25 12.24
N LEU A 180 -3.19 -15.17 11.01
CA LEU A 180 -3.26 -16.28 10.06
C LEU A 180 -2.35 -17.41 10.53
N THR A 181 -2.87 -18.63 10.53
CA THR A 181 -2.12 -19.84 10.84
C THR A 181 -1.99 -20.69 9.57
N TYR A 182 -0.84 -21.35 9.45
CA TYR A 182 -0.46 -22.06 8.23
C TYR A 182 0.06 -23.46 8.55
N GLU A 183 -0.18 -24.40 7.65
CA GLU A 183 0.32 -25.77 7.68
C GLU A 183 0.95 -26.13 6.33
N LYS A 184 2.13 -26.75 6.34
CA LYS A 184 2.68 -27.34 5.11
C LYS A 184 1.96 -28.64 4.80
N ARG A 185 1.46 -28.79 3.58
CA ARG A 185 0.83 -30.01 3.08
C ARG A 185 1.40 -30.37 1.73
N ASP A 186 1.63 -31.67 1.51
CA ASP A 186 2.27 -32.17 0.28
C ASP A 186 1.32 -32.18 -0.93
N ASN A 187 0.02 -31.99 -0.70
CA ASN A 187 -1.03 -32.11 -1.72
C ASN A 187 -1.61 -30.76 -2.16
N ILE A 188 -0.91 -29.64 -1.92
CA ILE A 188 -1.34 -28.33 -2.42
C ILE A 188 -0.86 -28.17 -3.86
N PRO A 189 -1.76 -28.05 -4.86
CA PRO A 189 -1.36 -27.84 -6.24
C PRO A 189 -0.58 -26.52 -6.41
N ASN A 190 0.54 -26.57 -7.13
CA ASN A 190 1.37 -25.40 -7.45
C ASN A 190 1.22 -25.03 -8.93
N TYR A 191 0.02 -24.62 -9.34
CA TYR A 191 -0.28 -24.32 -10.75
C TYR A 191 0.57 -23.18 -11.34
N GLU A 192 1.11 -22.31 -10.48
CA GLU A 192 1.94 -21.16 -10.88
C GLU A 192 3.45 -21.48 -10.92
N ASN A 193 3.84 -22.73 -10.68
CA ASN A 193 5.26 -23.16 -10.66
C ASN A 193 6.15 -22.30 -9.73
N ARG A 194 5.63 -21.92 -8.57
CA ARG A 194 6.39 -21.20 -7.54
C ARG A 194 7.56 -22.05 -7.05
N PRO A 195 8.69 -21.45 -6.62
CA PRO A 195 9.82 -22.22 -6.08
C PRO A 195 9.43 -23.16 -4.94
N GLU A 196 8.50 -22.70 -4.09
CA GLU A 196 7.88 -23.49 -3.04
C GLU A 196 6.35 -23.40 -3.20
N PRO A 197 5.60 -24.52 -3.08
CA PRO A 197 4.15 -24.48 -3.00
C PRO A 197 3.68 -23.60 -1.83
N LEU A 198 2.52 -22.96 -2.00
CA LEU A 198 1.91 -22.17 -0.93
C LEU A 198 1.53 -23.09 0.24
N PRO A 199 1.76 -22.69 1.50
CA PRO A 199 1.26 -23.43 2.64
C PRO A 199 -0.28 -23.33 2.71
N TRP A 200 -0.91 -24.34 3.32
CA TRP A 200 -2.34 -24.32 3.59
C TRP A 200 -2.64 -23.31 4.70
N GLN A 201 -3.46 -22.30 4.40
CA GLN A 201 -3.96 -21.35 5.39
C GLN A 201 -5.19 -21.93 6.10
N PHE A 202 -5.21 -21.94 7.44
CA PHE A 202 -6.44 -22.26 8.16
C PHE A 202 -7.51 -21.17 7.95
N PRO A 203 -8.80 -21.54 7.93
CA PRO A 203 -9.87 -20.58 7.77
C PRO A 203 -9.97 -19.66 8.98
N LEU A 204 -10.35 -18.41 8.75
CA LEU A 204 -10.79 -17.47 9.77
C LEU A 204 -12.31 -17.59 9.94
N SER A 205 -12.85 -17.04 11.04
CA SER A 205 -14.28 -16.73 11.09
C SER A 205 -14.63 -15.71 9.99
N ALA A 206 -15.89 -15.67 9.56
CA ALA A 206 -16.32 -14.69 8.55
C ALA A 206 -16.03 -13.24 8.99
N GLU A 207 -16.27 -12.94 10.28
CA GLU A 207 -15.97 -11.64 10.88
C GLU A 207 -14.48 -11.30 10.85
N ASP A 208 -13.60 -12.25 11.18
CA ASP A 208 -12.16 -12.01 11.13
C ASP A 208 -11.63 -11.92 9.70
N SER A 209 -12.21 -12.67 8.76
CA SER A 209 -11.87 -12.62 7.34
C SER A 209 -12.10 -11.23 6.75
N MET A 210 -13.16 -10.53 7.16
CA MET A 210 -13.41 -9.14 6.72
C MET A 210 -12.26 -8.20 7.05
N LYS A 211 -11.56 -8.41 8.18
CA LYS A 211 -10.41 -7.57 8.60
C LYS A 211 -9.17 -7.74 7.70
N TYR A 212 -9.18 -8.73 6.81
CA TYR A 212 -8.15 -8.98 5.80
C TYR A 212 -8.58 -8.54 4.39
N THR A 213 -9.81 -8.05 4.23
CA THR A 213 -10.34 -7.60 2.95
C THR A 213 -10.16 -6.09 2.80
N GLN A 214 -9.73 -5.65 1.62
CA GLN A 214 -9.68 -4.23 1.25
C GLN A 214 -10.83 -3.91 0.29
N ALA A 215 -11.66 -2.93 0.66
CA ALA A 215 -12.69 -2.36 -0.21
C ALA A 215 -12.23 -1.00 -0.75
N PRO A 216 -12.74 -0.54 -1.91
CA PRO A 216 -12.55 0.84 -2.34
C PRO A 216 -13.13 1.81 -1.31
N ALA A 217 -12.59 3.04 -1.24
CA ALA A 217 -12.89 3.98 -0.16
C ALA A 217 -14.36 4.41 -0.09
N GLU A 218 -15.08 4.30 -1.21
CA GLU A 218 -16.51 4.62 -1.33
C GLU A 218 -17.43 3.46 -0.94
N PHE A 219 -16.88 2.29 -0.63
CA PHE A 219 -17.61 1.07 -0.30
C PHE A 219 -17.35 0.67 1.16
N ARG A 220 -18.34 0.02 1.76
CA ARG A 220 -18.20 -0.68 3.04
C ARG A 220 -18.47 -2.16 2.86
N LEU A 221 -17.82 -2.97 3.68
CA LEU A 221 -18.03 -4.42 3.73
C LEU A 221 -18.87 -4.74 4.96
N GLU A 222 -19.96 -5.48 4.77
CA GLU A 222 -20.87 -5.93 5.84
C GLU A 222 -21.06 -7.44 5.72
N LEU A 223 -21.04 -8.14 6.86
CA LEU A 223 -21.32 -9.57 6.90
C LEU A 223 -22.82 -9.80 6.95
N PHE A 224 -23.39 -10.26 5.84
CA PHE A 224 -24.82 -10.55 5.73
C PHE A 224 -25.16 -11.99 6.16
N ALA A 225 -24.39 -12.98 5.70
CA ALA A 225 -24.59 -14.40 5.99
C ALA A 225 -23.24 -15.13 6.09
N ALA A 226 -23.18 -16.15 6.95
CA ALA A 226 -22.02 -17.03 7.12
C ALA A 226 -22.51 -18.46 7.41
N GLU A 227 -21.58 -19.41 7.52
CA GLU A 227 -21.93 -20.76 7.99
C GLU A 227 -22.49 -20.68 9.43
N PRO A 228 -23.59 -21.39 9.75
CA PRO A 228 -24.25 -22.44 8.96
C PRO A 228 -25.38 -21.97 8.02
N ASP A 229 -25.73 -20.69 8.00
CA ASP A 229 -26.86 -20.16 7.21
C ASP A 229 -26.63 -20.37 5.71
N ILE A 230 -25.38 -20.22 5.28
CA ILE A 230 -24.92 -20.47 3.90
C ILE A 230 -23.73 -21.45 3.87
N VAL A 231 -23.71 -22.38 2.91
CA VAL A 231 -22.65 -23.38 2.70
C VAL A 231 -22.42 -23.61 1.21
N ASN A 232 -21.17 -23.54 0.76
CA ASN A 232 -20.73 -23.79 -0.62
C ASN A 232 -21.60 -23.13 -1.72
N PRO A 233 -21.75 -21.79 -1.72
CA PRO A 233 -22.55 -21.09 -2.70
C PRO A 233 -21.90 -21.09 -4.09
N ILE A 234 -22.67 -21.42 -5.12
CA ILE A 234 -22.23 -21.37 -6.53
C ILE A 234 -22.82 -20.21 -7.32
N THR A 235 -23.95 -19.67 -6.87
CA THR A 235 -24.53 -18.45 -7.42
C THR A 235 -25.42 -17.75 -6.40
N LEU A 236 -25.54 -16.43 -6.57
CA LEU A 236 -26.20 -15.51 -5.64
C LEU A 236 -26.99 -14.48 -6.45
N ALA A 237 -28.20 -14.14 -5.99
CA ALA A 237 -28.99 -13.04 -6.56
C ALA A 237 -29.83 -12.36 -5.48
N TRP A 238 -29.92 -11.03 -5.53
CA TRP A 238 -30.84 -10.27 -4.68
C TRP A 238 -32.16 -10.07 -5.40
N ASP A 239 -33.28 -10.30 -4.72
CA ASP A 239 -34.61 -9.96 -5.25
C ASP A 239 -35.04 -8.53 -4.89
N GLU A 240 -36.15 -8.08 -5.46
CA GLU A 240 -36.70 -6.73 -5.25
C GLU A 240 -37.16 -6.45 -3.82
N ARG A 241 -37.28 -7.51 -2.98
CA ARG A 241 -37.60 -7.40 -1.56
C ARG A 241 -36.35 -7.30 -0.69
N GLY A 242 -35.15 -7.32 -1.29
CA GLY A 242 -33.89 -7.29 -0.57
C GLY A 242 -33.50 -8.63 0.05
N ARG A 243 -34.01 -9.75 -0.47
CA ARG A 243 -33.63 -11.10 0.00
C ARG A 243 -32.57 -11.70 -0.89
N LEU A 244 -31.62 -12.40 -0.28
CA LEU A 244 -30.54 -13.08 -0.98
C LEU A 244 -30.95 -14.52 -1.33
N TRP A 245 -31.04 -14.80 -2.62
CA TRP A 245 -31.21 -16.14 -3.17
C TRP A 245 -29.85 -16.77 -3.40
N VAL A 246 -29.67 -17.99 -2.91
CA VAL A 246 -28.42 -18.73 -2.98
C VAL A 246 -28.68 -20.12 -3.56
N ALA A 247 -27.91 -20.54 -4.56
CA ALA A 247 -27.79 -21.96 -4.88
C ALA A 247 -26.55 -22.53 -4.20
N GLU A 248 -26.73 -23.58 -3.41
CA GLU A 248 -25.69 -24.29 -2.67
C GLU A 248 -25.42 -25.65 -3.30
N THR A 249 -24.14 -26.01 -3.46
CA THR A 249 -23.75 -27.37 -3.83
C THR A 249 -23.05 -28.06 -2.67
N VAL A 250 -23.78 -28.83 -1.88
CA VAL A 250 -23.16 -29.55 -0.75
C VAL A 250 -22.39 -30.77 -1.26
N ASP A 251 -22.80 -31.31 -2.41
CA ASP A 251 -22.24 -32.55 -2.93
C ASP A 251 -20.89 -32.34 -3.64
N TYR A 252 -20.65 -31.21 -4.31
CA TYR A 252 -19.39 -30.95 -5.03
C TYR A 252 -18.19 -30.69 -4.08
N PRO A 253 -16.96 -31.17 -4.37
CA PRO A 253 -16.52 -31.94 -5.54
C PRO A 253 -16.64 -33.47 -5.36
N ASN A 254 -17.42 -33.93 -4.38
CA ASN A 254 -17.54 -35.35 -4.06
C ASN A 254 -18.49 -36.07 -5.03
N ASP A 255 -18.44 -37.40 -5.01
CA ASP A 255 -19.35 -38.22 -5.80
C ASP A 255 -20.81 -37.99 -5.37
N VAL A 256 -21.69 -37.83 -6.36
CA VAL A 256 -23.14 -37.78 -6.17
C VAL A 256 -23.55 -39.06 -5.44
N ARG A 257 -24.02 -38.92 -4.20
CA ARG A 257 -24.47 -40.06 -3.40
C ARG A 257 -25.72 -40.67 -4.05
N ASP A 258 -25.88 -41.98 -3.95
CA ASP A 258 -27.06 -42.68 -4.45
C ASP A 258 -28.35 -42.06 -3.85
N GLY A 259 -29.17 -41.38 -4.66
CA GLY A 259 -30.39 -40.70 -4.22
C GLY A 259 -30.68 -39.37 -4.95
N SER A 260 -31.54 -38.54 -4.36
CA SER A 260 -31.64 -37.11 -4.70
C SER A 260 -30.47 -36.38 -4.02
N GLY A 261 -29.70 -35.59 -4.78
CA GLY A 261 -28.58 -34.80 -4.23
C GLY A 261 -28.99 -33.89 -3.06
N ASN A 262 -27.99 -33.42 -2.32
CA ASN A 262 -28.14 -32.54 -1.14
C ASN A 262 -28.02 -31.05 -1.47
N ASP A 263 -27.91 -30.71 -2.76
CA ASP A 263 -27.86 -29.34 -3.24
C ASP A 263 -29.21 -28.65 -3.02
N THR A 264 -29.18 -27.38 -2.58
CA THR A 264 -30.38 -26.64 -2.22
C THR A 264 -30.39 -25.23 -2.78
N ILE A 265 -31.58 -24.64 -2.88
CA ILE A 265 -31.74 -23.20 -3.05
C ILE A 265 -32.23 -22.63 -1.72
N LYS A 266 -31.49 -21.67 -1.17
CA LYS A 266 -31.86 -20.93 0.04
C LYS A 266 -32.29 -19.51 -0.29
N ILE A 267 -33.19 -18.98 0.52
CA ILE A 267 -33.57 -17.57 0.52
C ILE A 267 -33.23 -17.06 1.92
N LEU A 268 -32.30 -16.11 2.00
CA LEU A 268 -31.85 -15.47 3.22
C LEU A 268 -32.47 -14.06 3.27
N GLU A 269 -33.20 -13.77 4.35
CA GLU A 269 -33.94 -12.53 4.55
C GLU A 269 -33.44 -11.89 5.85
N ASP A 270 -33.36 -10.56 5.86
CA ASP A 270 -33.13 -9.75 7.06
C ASP A 270 -34.52 -9.26 7.52
N THR A 271 -35.13 -9.94 8.49
CA THR A 271 -36.51 -9.64 8.88
C THR A 271 -36.63 -8.49 9.87
N ASP A 272 -35.53 -8.10 10.54
CA ASP A 272 -35.50 -7.04 11.55
C ASP A 272 -34.79 -5.74 11.10
N GLY A 273 -34.09 -5.79 9.96
CA GLY A 273 -33.42 -4.66 9.32
C GLY A 273 -32.04 -4.34 9.90
N ASP A 274 -31.38 -5.28 10.60
CA ASP A 274 -30.06 -5.07 11.19
C ASP A 274 -28.89 -5.26 10.20
N GLY A 275 -29.17 -5.68 8.96
CA GLY A 275 -28.20 -5.95 7.91
C GLY A 275 -27.66 -7.38 7.90
N ARG A 276 -28.27 -8.31 8.63
CA ARG A 276 -27.93 -9.75 8.66
C ARG A 276 -29.15 -10.60 8.36
N CYS A 277 -28.92 -11.82 7.88
CA CYS A 277 -30.03 -12.76 7.73
C CYS A 277 -30.45 -13.38 9.07
N ASP A 278 -31.76 -13.63 9.24
CA ASP A 278 -32.37 -14.26 10.42
C ASP A 278 -33.56 -15.21 10.12
#